data_AF-A0AAV4JG40-F1
#
_entry.id   AF-A0AAV4JG40-F1
#
_cell.length_a   1.000
_cell.length_b   1.000
_cell.length_c   1.000
_cell.angle_alpha   90.00
_cell.angle_beta   90.00
_cell.angle_gamma   90.00
#
_symmetry.space_group_name_H-M   'P 1'
#
loop_
_entity.id
_entity.type
_entity.pdbx_description
1 polymer ?
#
loop_
_entity_poly.entity_id
_entity_poly.type
_entity_poly.pdbx_seq_one_letter_code
_entity_poly.pdbx_strand_id
1 'polypeptide(L)'
;MNPWNCPDVISTVLTKLSLVGPPRKEDDGLSVLHGLSAAINCLREPTQQQLSKMESSGQAVKNRGRIILLTNIKNPSQMEKLEGYVQEEITQLNMTETSDL
;
A
#
# COMPACT_ATOMS: atom_id res chain seq x y z
N MET A 1 -7.29 2.64 4.97
CA MET A 1 -7.87 3.71 5.83
C MET A 1 -8.51 4.85 5.03
N ASN A 2 -8.24 4.99 3.75
CA ASN A 2 -8.90 5.91 2.83
C ASN A 2 -8.62 5.43 1.40
N PRO A 3 -9.60 5.42 0.49
CA PRO A 3 -9.33 5.17 -0.92
C PRO A 3 -8.67 6.41 -1.55
N TRP A 4 -8.16 6.26 -2.78
CA TRP A 4 -7.46 7.32 -3.52
C TRP A 4 -8.22 8.65 -3.65
N ASN A 5 -9.57 8.65 -3.58
CA ASN A 5 -10.41 9.84 -3.83
C ASN A 5 -11.16 10.34 -2.60
N CYS A 6 -10.51 10.38 -1.43
CA CYS A 6 -11.13 10.90 -0.21
C CYS A 6 -11.05 12.44 -0.15
N PRO A 7 -12.18 13.18 -0.16
CA PRO A 7 -12.18 14.65 -0.23
C PRO A 7 -11.76 15.34 1.07
N ASP A 8 -12.06 14.76 2.24
CA ASP A 8 -11.62 15.27 3.55
C ASP A 8 -10.55 14.34 4.14
N VAL A 9 -9.30 14.62 3.79
CA VAL A 9 -8.18 13.72 4.07
C VAL A 9 -7.83 13.71 5.56
N ILE A 10 -7.74 14.87 6.21
CA ILE A 10 -7.17 14.96 7.56
C ILE A 10 -8.19 14.55 8.63
N SER A 11 -9.40 15.14 8.61
CA SER A 11 -10.41 14.87 9.64
C SER A 11 -10.83 13.40 9.63
N THR A 12 -11.03 12.84 8.42
CA THR A 12 -11.38 11.43 8.24
C THR A 12 -10.28 10.50 8.73
N VAL A 13 -9.02 10.80 8.43
CA VAL A 13 -7.88 9.98 8.87
C VAL A 13 -7.74 10.03 10.39
N LEU A 14 -7.80 11.21 11.00
CA LEU A 14 -7.72 11.35 12.46
C LEU A 14 -8.86 10.62 13.17
N THR A 15 -10.08 10.73 12.65
CA THR A 15 -11.25 10.01 13.18
C THR A 15 -11.02 8.49 13.12
N LYS A 16 -10.55 7.97 11.99
CA LYS A 16 -10.26 6.53 11.85
C LYS A 16 -9.11 6.07 12.76
N LEU A 17 -8.07 6.88 12.93
CA LEU A 17 -6.98 6.58 13.85
C LEU A 17 -7.47 6.51 15.31
N SER A 18 -8.39 7.39 15.71
CA SER A 18 -9.01 7.34 17.04
C SER A 18 -9.81 6.06 17.28
N LEU A 19 -10.45 5.50 16.24
CA LEU A 19 -11.20 4.25 16.32
C LEU A 19 -10.30 3.00 16.47
N VAL A 20 -9.12 3.01 15.86
CA VAL A 20 -8.12 1.93 16.03
C VAL A 20 -7.53 1.97 17.44
N GLY A 21 -7.27 3.17 17.95
CA GLY A 21 -6.72 3.36 19.28
C GLY A 21 -5.26 2.92 19.43
N PRO A 22 -4.72 2.95 20.65
CA PRO A 22 -3.32 2.60 20.90
C PRO A 22 -3.06 1.08 20.83
N PRO A 23 -1.84 0.66 20.46
CA PRO A 23 -1.48 -0.75 20.43
C PRO A 23 -1.51 -1.39 21.83
N ARG A 24 -2.04 -2.61 21.92
CA ARG A 24 -2.08 -3.42 23.16
C ARG A 24 -0.77 -4.21 23.30
N LYS A 25 -0.32 -4.44 24.54
CA LYS A 25 0.98 -5.10 24.82
C LYS A 25 1.02 -6.61 24.58
N GLU A 26 -0.13 -7.27 24.50
CA GLU A 26 -0.25 -8.74 24.55
C GLU A 26 -0.43 -9.42 23.18
N ASP A 27 -0.20 -8.69 22.09
CA ASP A 27 -0.61 -9.15 20.77
C ASP A 27 0.57 -9.80 20.02
N ASP A 28 0.79 -11.10 20.29
CA ASP A 28 1.88 -11.92 19.73
C ASP A 28 1.72 -12.23 18.23
N GLY A 29 0.61 -11.82 17.60
CA GLY A 29 0.31 -12.06 16.18
C GLY A 29 0.56 -10.87 15.24
N LEU A 30 1.05 -9.74 15.74
CA LEU A 30 1.16 -8.52 14.93
C LEU A 30 2.41 -8.54 14.04
N SER A 31 2.19 -8.60 12.73
CA SER A 31 3.23 -8.42 11.71
C SER A 31 2.92 -7.24 10.80
N VAL A 32 3.95 -6.41 10.58
CA VAL A 32 3.93 -5.27 9.66
C VAL A 32 3.68 -5.69 8.20
N LEU A 33 3.92 -6.96 7.88
CA LEU A 33 3.72 -7.51 6.53
C LEU A 33 2.28 -7.36 6.05
N HIS A 34 1.28 -7.45 6.94
CA HIS A 34 -0.12 -7.21 6.57
C HIS A 34 -0.35 -5.79 6.03
N GLY A 35 0.27 -4.80 6.68
CA GLY A 35 0.19 -3.40 6.24
C GLY A 35 0.92 -3.18 4.92
N LEU A 36 2.06 -3.83 4.73
CA LEU A 36 2.80 -3.77 3.47
C LEU A 36 2.03 -4.42 2.32
N SER A 37 1.47 -5.61 2.51
CA SER A 37 0.62 -6.28 1.51
C SER A 37 -0.57 -5.41 1.13
N ALA A 38 -1.25 -4.81 2.10
CA ALA A 38 -2.36 -3.90 1.84
C ALA A 38 -1.92 -2.64 1.06
N ALA A 39 -0.76 -2.07 1.38
CA ALA A 39 -0.23 -0.91 0.67
C ALA A 39 0.14 -1.26 -0.78
N ILE A 40 0.77 -2.41 -1.01
CA ILE A 40 1.14 -2.91 -2.32
C ILE A 40 -0.11 -3.18 -3.18
N ASN A 41 -1.14 -3.83 -2.63
CA ASN A 41 -2.41 -4.03 -3.31
C ASN A 41 -3.10 -2.70 -3.66
N CYS A 42 -3.05 -1.71 -2.76
CA CYS A 42 -3.60 -0.39 -3.02
C CYS A 42 -2.87 0.36 -4.16
N LEU A 43 -1.55 0.14 -4.33
CA LEU A 43 -0.80 0.69 -5.46
C LEU A 43 -1.24 0.13 -6.81
N ARG A 44 -1.85 -1.07 -6.85
CA ARG A 44 -2.40 -1.65 -8.08
C ARG A 44 -3.64 -0.91 -8.57
N GLU A 45 -4.43 -0.37 -7.65
CA GLU A 45 -5.70 0.28 -7.99
C GLU A 45 -5.45 1.62 -8.72
N PRO A 46 -6.02 1.82 -9.91
CA PRO A 46 -5.88 3.07 -10.61
C PRO A 46 -6.65 4.19 -9.89
N THR A 47 -6.03 5.35 -9.77
CA THR A 47 -6.71 6.57 -9.32
C THR A 47 -7.75 7.02 -10.36
N GLN A 48 -8.73 7.83 -9.93
CA GLN A 48 -9.71 8.39 -10.88
C GLN A 48 -9.04 9.20 -11.99
N GLN A 49 -7.96 9.92 -11.67
CA GLN A 49 -7.20 10.68 -12.65
C GLN A 49 -6.51 9.77 -13.68
N GLN A 50 -5.99 8.61 -13.25
CA GLN A 50 -5.41 7.63 -14.16
C GLN A 50 -6.48 7.01 -15.06
N LEU A 51 -7.65 6.65 -14.50
CA LEU A 51 -8.79 6.12 -15.27
C LEU A 51 -9.26 7.12 -16.33
N SER A 52 -9.55 8.36 -15.95
CA SER A 52 -9.97 9.40 -16.91
C SER A 52 -8.91 9.65 -17.98
N LYS A 53 -7.62 9.56 -17.62
CA LYS A 53 -6.54 9.71 -18.60
C LYS A 53 -6.46 8.53 -19.56
N MET A 54 -6.63 7.29 -19.09
CA MET A 54 -6.71 6.10 -19.94
C MET A 54 -7.88 6.22 -20.93
N GLU A 55 -9.06 6.60 -20.47
CA GLU A 55 -10.25 6.81 -21.30
C GLU A 55 -10.05 7.91 -22.35
N SER A 56 -9.45 9.04 -21.95
CA SER A 56 -9.25 10.19 -22.85
C SER A 56 -8.17 9.98 -23.90
N SER A 57 -7.11 9.23 -23.57
CA SER A 57 -5.93 9.09 -24.44
C SER A 57 -5.89 7.77 -25.22
N GLY A 58 -6.66 6.76 -24.78
CA GLY A 58 -6.60 5.41 -25.33
C GLY A 58 -5.23 4.73 -25.13
N GLN A 59 -4.37 5.28 -24.27
CA GLN A 59 -3.01 4.79 -24.03
C GLN A 59 -2.83 4.29 -22.60
N ALA A 60 -1.88 3.37 -22.43
CA ALA A 60 -1.46 2.91 -21.11
C ALA A 60 -0.89 4.08 -20.28
N VAL A 61 -1.36 4.22 -19.05
CA VAL A 61 -0.90 5.26 -18.12
C VAL A 61 0.10 4.66 -17.15
N LYS A 62 1.24 5.34 -16.96
CA LYS A 62 2.25 4.89 -15.99
C LYS A 62 1.68 4.95 -14.58
N ASN A 63 1.78 3.83 -13.86
CA ASN A 63 1.44 3.73 -12.46
C ASN A 63 2.72 3.74 -11.60
N ARG A 64 2.90 4.78 -10.80
CA ARG A 64 4.07 4.95 -9.92
C ARG A 64 3.58 5.43 -8.56
N GLY A 65 4.09 4.81 -7.50
CA GLY A 65 3.75 5.18 -6.13
C GLY A 65 4.95 5.13 -5.20
N ARG A 66 4.69 5.47 -3.93
CA ARG A 66 5.67 5.41 -2.84
C ARG A 66 5.01 4.83 -1.61
N ILE A 67 5.64 3.83 -1.00
CA ILE A 67 5.26 3.30 0.30
C ILE A 67 6.16 3.95 1.36
N ILE A 68 5.57 4.43 2.45
CA ILE A 68 6.30 4.94 3.61
C ILE A 68 5.95 4.03 4.78
N LEU A 69 6.95 3.31 5.30
CA LEU A 69 6.79 2.45 6.45
C LEU A 69 7.44 3.08 7.69
N LEU A 70 6.66 3.23 8.75
CA LEU A 70 7.14 3.63 10.08
C LEU A 70 6.96 2.45 11.03
N THR A 71 8.07 1.83 11.45
CA THR A 71 8.06 0.69 12.36
C THR A 71 9.30 0.66 13.23
N ASN A 72 9.23 -0.05 14.35
CA ASN A 72 10.39 -0.29 15.20
C ASN A 72 11.19 -1.49 14.66
N ILE A 73 12.41 -1.24 14.19
CA ILE A 73 13.33 -2.28 13.68
C ILE A 73 14.33 -2.61 14.78
N LYS A 74 14.39 -3.90 15.17
CA LYS A 74 15.28 -4.38 16.24
C LYS A 74 16.67 -4.76 15.73
N ASN A 75 16.78 -5.16 14.46
CA ASN A 75 18.05 -5.54 13.85
C ASN A 75 18.06 -5.26 12.34
N PRO A 76 19.25 -5.14 11.70
CA PRO A 76 19.35 -4.89 10.26
C PRO A 76 18.73 -5.98 9.38
N SER A 77 18.78 -7.25 9.81
CA SER A 77 18.21 -8.35 9.03
C SER A 77 16.67 -8.30 8.92
N GLN A 78 15.98 -7.64 9.86
CA GLN A 78 14.57 -7.31 9.70
C GLN A 78 14.33 -6.33 8.55
N MET A 79 15.21 -5.33 8.37
CA MET A 79 15.09 -4.38 7.27
C MET A 79 15.25 -5.07 5.91
N GLU A 80 16.30 -5.89 5.76
CA GLU A 80 16.53 -6.68 4.54
C GLU A 80 15.35 -7.60 4.20
N LYS A 81 14.73 -8.24 5.22
CA LYS A 81 13.53 -9.05 5.02
C LYS A 81 12.34 -8.23 4.53
N LEU A 82 12.14 -7.03 5.05
CA LEU A 82 11.04 -6.16 4.63
C LEU A 82 11.24 -5.65 3.19
N GLU A 83 12.47 -5.28 2.83
CA GLU A 83 12.81 -4.87 1.47
C GLU A 83 12.64 -6.03 0.48
N GLY A 84 13.14 -7.22 0.84
CA GLY A 84 12.99 -8.44 0.04
C GLY A 84 11.52 -8.79 -0.17
N TYR A 85 10.69 -8.74 0.88
CA TYR A 85 9.26 -8.98 0.80
C TYR A 85 8.56 -8.01 -0.17
N VAL A 86 8.82 -6.71 -0.06
CA VAL A 86 8.22 -5.70 -0.94
C VAL A 86 8.66 -5.90 -2.40
N GLN A 87 9.95 -6.19 -2.62
CA GLN A 87 10.50 -6.42 -3.94
C GLN A 87 9.88 -7.66 -4.60
N GLU A 88 9.73 -8.75 -3.85
CA GLU A 88 9.12 -9.98 -4.33
C GLU A 88 7.64 -9.78 -4.69
N GLU A 89 6.85 -9.20 -3.80
CA GLU A 89 5.42 -8.95 -4.02
C GLU A 89 5.17 -8.03 -5.24
N ILE A 90 5.94 -6.95 -5.37
CA ILE A 90 5.84 -6.06 -6.55
C ILE A 90 6.22 -6.81 -7.84
N THR A 91 7.25 -7.65 -7.79
CA THR A 91 7.68 -8.44 -8.95
C THR A 91 6.58 -9.42 -9.37
N GLN A 92 6.01 -10.14 -8.41
CA GLN A 92 4.91 -11.08 -8.65
C GLN A 92 3.69 -10.37 -9.23
N LEU A 93 3.28 -9.23 -8.67
CA LEU A 93 2.14 -8.46 -9.17
C LEU A 93 2.30 -8.05 -10.64
N ASN A 94 3.48 -7.55 -11.03
CA ASN A 94 3.74 -7.16 -12.41
C ASN A 94 3.73 -8.37 -13.36
N MET A 95 4.16 -9.55 -12.90
CA MET A 95 4.09 -10.79 -13.69
C MET A 95 2.65 -11.24 -13.93
N THR A 96 1.80 -11.20 -12.90
CA THR A 96 0.39 -11.59 -13.03
C THR A 96 -0.38 -10.69 -13.98
N GLU A 97 -0.16 -9.37 -13.96
CA GLU A 97 -0.81 -8.45 -14.90
C GLU A 97 -0.42 -8.66 -16.37
N THR A 98 0.73 -9.30 -16.63
CA THR A 98 1.15 -9.62 -18.00
C THR A 98 0.44 -10.88 -18.54
N SER A 99 -0.19 -11.69 -17.67
CA SER A 99 -0.80 -12.98 -18.04
C SER A 99 -2.28 -12.88 -18.44
N ASP A 100 -2.92 -11.73 -18.19
CA ASP A 100 -4.33 -11.47 -18.49
C ASP A 100 -4.54 -10.62 -19.78
N LEU A 101 -3.50 -10.53 -20.62
CA LEU A 101 -3.50 -9.89 -21.96
C LEU A 101 -3.19 -10.92 -23.05
#